data_AF-A0A1V1NWC2-F1
#
_entry.id   AF-A0A1V1NWC2-F1
#
_cell.length_a   1.000
_cell.length_b   1.000
_cell.length_c   1.000
_cell.angle_alpha   90.00
_cell.angle_beta   90.00
_cell.angle_gamma   90.00
#
_symmetry.space_group_name_H-M   'P 1'
#
loop_
_entity.id
_entity.type
_entity.pdbx_description
1 polymer ?
#
loop_
_entity_poly.entity_id
_entity_poly.type
_entity_poly.pdbx_seq_one_letter_code
_entity_poly.pdbx_strand_id
1 'polypeptide(L)'
;MRKTNILIYIFVGFCFFVVKTKAISDENRQLTNKLDSILSKHFKSDAPGCAVLVSRKEQVVYRKAFGMADLELNVVMQADMVFEIASITKEFTAIAIMQLVEQGKINLEDPIEKYIPDIQHMD
;
A
#
# COMPACT_ATOMS: atom_id res chain seq x y z
N MET A 1 -39.79 -29.78 -16.53
CA MET A 1 -39.88 -28.32 -16.29
C MET A 1 -38.94 -27.81 -15.19
N ARG A 2 -38.82 -28.43 -13.99
CA ARG A 2 -37.89 -27.95 -12.93
C ARG A 2 -36.40 -27.96 -13.28
N LYS A 3 -35.91 -28.96 -14.05
CA LYS A 3 -34.48 -29.07 -14.40
C LYS A 3 -34.00 -28.02 -15.42
N THR A 4 -34.85 -27.61 -16.35
CA THR A 4 -34.53 -26.58 -17.37
C THR A 4 -34.35 -25.19 -16.75
N ASN A 5 -35.17 -24.85 -15.74
CA ASN A 5 -35.08 -23.56 -15.06
C ASN A 5 -33.79 -23.42 -14.25
N ILE A 6 -33.32 -24.49 -13.59
CA ILE A 6 -32.06 -24.51 -12.83
C ILE A 6 -30.86 -24.23 -13.75
N LEU A 7 -30.84 -24.82 -14.95
CA LEU A 7 -29.76 -24.62 -15.91
C LEU A 7 -29.69 -23.16 -16.41
N ILE A 8 -30.84 -22.51 -16.61
CA ILE A 8 -30.92 -21.10 -16.98
C ILE A 8 -30.38 -20.20 -15.86
N TYR A 9 -30.72 -20.46 -14.59
CA TYR A 9 -30.19 -19.66 -13.47
C TYR A 9 -28.68 -19.82 -13.31
N ILE A 10 -28.14 -21.04 -13.49
CA ILE A 10 -26.70 -21.28 -13.46
C ILE A 10 -26.01 -20.51 -14.60
N PHE A 11 -26.56 -20.57 -15.82
CA PHE A 11 -26.01 -19.87 -16.98
C PHE A 11 -26.05 -18.35 -16.80
N VAL A 12 -27.19 -17.79 -16.36
CA VAL A 12 -27.34 -16.36 -16.07
C VAL A 12 -26.39 -15.93 -14.96
N GLY A 13 -26.30 -16.69 -13.86
CA GLY A 13 -25.35 -16.43 -12.77
C GLY A 13 -23.88 -16.46 -13.23
N PHE A 14 -23.52 -17.42 -14.09
CA PHE A 14 -22.20 -17.50 -14.70
C PHE A 14 -21.92 -16.29 -15.62
N CYS A 15 -22.89 -15.88 -16.44
CA CYS A 15 -22.79 -14.67 -17.26
C CYS A 15 -22.58 -13.41 -16.40
N PHE A 16 -23.32 -13.24 -15.30
CA PHE A 16 -23.14 -12.12 -14.38
C PHE A 16 -21.77 -12.12 -13.71
N PHE A 17 -21.24 -13.29 -13.34
CA PHE A 17 -19.89 -13.43 -12.77
C PHE A 17 -18.80 -13.05 -13.78
N VAL A 18 -18.91 -13.51 -15.03
CA VAL A 18 -17.96 -13.18 -16.11
C VAL A 18 -17.98 -11.67 -16.43
N VAL A 19 -19.17 -11.05 -16.46
CA VAL A 19 -19.31 -9.60 -16.70
C VAL A 19 -18.66 -8.78 -15.58
N LYS A 20 -18.90 -9.14 -14.30
CA LYS A 20 -18.24 -8.46 -13.16
C LYS A 20 -16.72 -8.54 -13.22
N THR A 21 -16.18 -9.70 -13.59
CA THR A 21 -14.72 -9.92 -13.68
C THR A 21 -14.08 -9.05 -14.76
N LYS A 22 -14.71 -8.93 -15.93
CA LYS A 22 -14.23 -8.04 -17.00
C LYS A 22 -14.28 -6.56 -16.58
N ALA A 23 -15.38 -6.10 -15.98
CA ALA A 23 -15.53 -4.71 -15.57
C ALA A 23 -14.44 -4.27 -14.57
N ILE A 24 -14.11 -5.12 -13.59
CA ILE A 24 -13.02 -4.85 -12.62
C ILE A 24 -11.65 -4.80 -13.32
N SER A 25 -11.39 -5.72 -14.25
CA SER A 25 -10.16 -5.74 -15.04
C SER A 25 -10.01 -4.46 -15.88
N ASP A 26 -11.09 -3.97 -16.49
CA ASP A 26 -11.07 -2.78 -17.32
C ASP A 26 -10.86 -1.51 -16.48
N GLU A 27 -11.49 -1.41 -15.31
CA GLU A 27 -11.25 -0.33 -14.34
C GLU A 27 -9.78 -0.29 -13.90
N ASN A 28 -9.22 -1.44 -13.49
CA ASN A 28 -7.82 -1.54 -13.07
C ASN A 28 -6.85 -1.19 -14.21
N ARG A 29 -7.18 -1.56 -15.45
CA ARG A 29 -6.39 -1.18 -16.63
C ARG A 29 -6.41 0.33 -16.86
N GLN A 30 -7.57 0.96 -16.77
CA GLN A 30 -7.70 2.42 -16.90
C GLN A 30 -6.92 3.15 -15.80
N LEU A 31 -7.03 2.68 -14.55
CA LEU A 31 -6.23 3.19 -13.43
C LEU A 31 -4.72 3.06 -13.69
N THR A 32 -4.28 1.88 -14.11
CA THR A 32 -2.88 1.60 -14.44
C THR A 32 -2.36 2.56 -15.51
N ASN A 33 -3.09 2.71 -16.62
CA ASN A 33 -2.71 3.62 -17.71
C ASN A 33 -2.63 5.08 -17.24
N LYS A 34 -3.55 5.51 -16.38
CA LYS A 34 -3.54 6.87 -15.81
C LYS A 34 -2.34 7.08 -14.90
N LEU A 35 -2.04 6.13 -14.01
CA LEU A 35 -0.88 6.18 -13.12
C LEU A 35 0.43 6.16 -13.90
N ASP A 36 0.56 5.28 -14.90
CA ASP A 36 1.73 5.24 -15.78
C ASP A 36 1.92 6.57 -16.50
N SER A 37 0.84 7.17 -17.03
CA SER A 37 0.91 8.47 -17.70
C SER A 37 1.38 9.61 -16.80
N ILE A 38 1.03 9.58 -15.52
CA ILE A 38 1.47 10.58 -14.54
C ILE A 38 2.91 10.30 -14.13
N LEU A 39 3.20 9.08 -13.68
CA LEU A 39 4.49 8.73 -13.10
C LEU A 39 5.62 8.80 -14.12
N SER A 40 5.41 8.32 -15.35
CA SER A 40 6.43 8.41 -16.42
C SER A 40 6.78 9.85 -16.83
N LYS A 41 5.89 10.83 -16.60
CA LYS A 41 6.19 12.26 -16.83
C LYS A 41 7.10 12.84 -15.75
N HIS A 42 7.03 12.34 -14.52
CA HIS A 42 7.78 12.84 -13.38
C HIS A 42 9.08 12.08 -13.13
N PHE A 43 9.11 10.78 -13.44
CA PHE A 43 10.24 9.90 -13.19
C PHE A 43 10.79 9.35 -14.51
N LYS A 44 11.77 10.06 -15.06
CA LYS A 44 12.49 9.64 -16.28
C LYS A 44 13.37 8.44 -15.98
N SER A 45 13.65 7.62 -16.99
CA SER A 45 14.44 6.40 -16.87
C SER A 45 15.90 6.64 -16.47
N ASP A 46 16.44 7.82 -16.71
CA ASP A 46 17.82 8.25 -16.44
C ASP A 46 17.93 9.21 -15.24
N ALA A 47 16.88 9.31 -14.43
CA ALA A 47 16.78 10.20 -13.27
C ALA A 47 16.48 9.40 -11.99
N PRO A 48 16.59 10.01 -10.79
CA PRO A 48 16.20 9.37 -9.55
C PRO A 48 14.78 8.82 -9.61
N GLY A 49 14.63 7.60 -9.12
CA GLY A 49 13.42 6.81 -9.28
C GLY A 49 12.43 6.89 -8.12
N CYS A 50 11.31 6.19 -8.29
CA CYS A 50 10.36 5.90 -7.21
C CYS A 50 9.77 4.49 -7.37
N ALA A 51 9.29 3.93 -6.27
CA ALA A 51 8.44 2.75 -6.25
C ALA A 51 7.03 3.13 -5.76
N VAL A 52 5.99 2.64 -6.43
CA VAL A 52 4.59 2.97 -6.15
C VAL A 52 3.76 1.71 -6.04
N LEU A 53 2.97 1.62 -4.96
CA LEU A 53 2.00 0.56 -4.73
C LEU A 53 0.63 1.18 -4.43
N VAL A 54 -0.42 0.65 -5.05
CA VAL A 54 -1.81 1.00 -4.75
C VAL A 54 -2.57 -0.29 -4.45
N SER A 55 -3.24 -0.32 -3.29
CA SER A 55 -4.12 -1.41 -2.88
C SER A 55 -5.55 -0.92 -2.70
N ARG A 56 -6.53 -1.76 -3.08
CA ARG A 56 -7.95 -1.55 -2.84
C ARG A 56 -8.54 -2.83 -2.25
N LYS A 57 -9.15 -2.75 -1.06
CA LYS A 57 -9.75 -3.91 -0.35
C LYS A 57 -8.77 -5.08 -0.28
N GLU A 58 -7.57 -4.83 0.25
CA GLU A 58 -6.47 -5.81 0.40
C GLU A 58 -5.88 -6.37 -0.90
N GLN A 59 -6.41 -6.00 -2.06
CA GLN A 59 -5.86 -6.40 -3.36
C GLN A 59 -4.93 -5.32 -3.89
N VAL A 60 -3.71 -5.70 -4.24
CA VAL A 60 -2.79 -4.83 -4.97
C VAL A 60 -3.30 -4.65 -6.39
N VAL A 61 -3.67 -3.42 -6.74
CA VAL A 61 -4.20 -3.06 -8.08
C VAL A 61 -3.16 -2.35 -8.96
N TYR A 62 -2.06 -1.91 -8.36
CA TYR A 62 -0.93 -1.31 -9.06
C TYR A 62 0.35 -1.50 -8.25
N ARG A 63 1.44 -1.92 -8.89
CA ARG A 63 2.77 -2.04 -8.28
C ARG A 63 3.84 -1.89 -9.36
N LYS A 64 4.57 -0.77 -9.35
CA LYS A 64 5.63 -0.49 -10.33
C LYS A 64 6.73 0.37 -9.73
N ALA A 65 7.87 0.39 -10.40
CA ALA A 65 8.97 1.30 -10.15
C ALA A 65 9.33 2.07 -11.43
N PHE A 66 9.89 3.26 -11.25
CA PHE A 66 10.32 4.17 -12.33
C PHE A 66 11.69 4.74 -11.99
N GLY A 67 12.49 5.09 -13.00
CA GLY A 67 13.80 5.71 -12.84
C GLY A 67 14.88 4.79 -12.25
N MET A 68 15.89 5.41 -11.65
CA MET A 68 17.09 4.76 -11.13
C MET A 68 17.11 4.78 -9.61
N ALA A 69 17.52 3.67 -9.00
CA ALA A 69 17.85 3.60 -7.58
C ALA A 69 19.21 4.25 -7.29
N ASP A 70 20.15 4.12 -8.22
CA ASP A 70 21.48 4.72 -8.15
C ASP A 70 21.90 5.18 -9.54
N LEU A 71 22.23 6.47 -9.66
CA LEU A 71 22.63 7.08 -10.93
C LEU A 71 24.08 6.77 -11.30
N GLU A 72 24.98 6.75 -10.33
CA GLU A 72 26.41 6.55 -10.55
C GLU A 72 26.70 5.11 -10.96
N LEU A 73 26.00 4.18 -10.32
CA LEU A 73 26.12 2.75 -10.58
C LEU A 73 25.16 2.24 -11.66
N ASN A 74 24.33 3.12 -12.24
CA ASN A 74 23.30 2.78 -13.22
C ASN A 74 22.36 1.64 -12.76
N VAL A 75 21.92 1.69 -11.50
CA VAL A 75 21.00 0.70 -10.93
C VAL A 75 19.56 1.13 -11.19
N VAL A 76 18.83 0.33 -11.96
CA VAL A 76 17.40 0.56 -12.23
C VAL A 76 16.57 0.30 -10.97
N MET A 77 15.61 1.18 -10.68
CA MET A 77 14.71 1.03 -9.54
C MET A 77 13.82 -0.22 -9.68
N GLN A 78 13.68 -1.00 -8.60
CA GLN A 78 12.75 -2.13 -8.53
C GLN A 78 11.69 -1.92 -7.45
N ALA A 79 10.50 -2.48 -7.65
CA ALA A 79 9.33 -2.23 -6.79
C ALA A 79 9.38 -2.95 -5.42
N ASP A 80 10.40 -3.75 -5.17
CA ASP A 80 10.69 -4.49 -3.93
C ASP A 80 11.97 -4.02 -3.21
N MET A 81 12.63 -2.97 -3.70
CA MET A 81 13.78 -2.39 -3.01
C MET A 81 13.38 -1.83 -1.64
N VAL A 82 14.34 -1.85 -0.72
CA VAL A 82 14.21 -1.29 0.63
C VAL A 82 14.54 0.20 0.60
N PHE A 83 13.74 0.99 1.31
CA PHE A 83 13.89 2.44 1.38
C PHE A 83 14.04 2.89 2.84
N GLU A 84 14.80 3.96 3.05
CA GLU A 84 14.71 4.74 4.27
C GLU A 84 13.42 5.56 4.24
N ILE A 85 12.47 5.23 5.13
CA ILE A 85 11.12 5.82 5.12
C ILE A 85 10.98 7.05 6.03
N ALA A 86 12.08 7.49 6.66
CA ALA A 86 12.17 8.68 7.51
C ALA A 86 11.00 8.77 8.51
N SER A 87 10.24 9.87 8.50
CA SER A 87 9.15 10.13 9.46
C SER A 87 7.99 9.13 9.41
N ILE A 88 7.85 8.32 8.35
CA ILE A 88 6.86 7.21 8.34
C ILE A 88 7.15 6.23 9.48
N THR A 89 8.41 6.11 9.92
CA THR A 89 8.80 5.33 11.11
C THR A 89 7.96 5.68 12.35
N LYS A 90 7.50 6.93 12.49
CA LYS A 90 6.68 7.36 13.63
C LYS A 90 5.34 6.63 13.72
N GLU A 91 4.76 6.24 12.59
CA GLU A 91 3.51 5.45 12.57
C GLU A 91 3.72 4.09 13.25
N PHE A 92 4.84 3.42 12.94
CA PHE A 92 5.21 2.16 13.59
C PHE A 92 5.50 2.32 15.08
N THR A 93 6.22 3.39 15.45
CA THR A 93 6.45 3.71 16.88
C THR A 93 5.14 3.97 17.61
N ALA A 94 4.20 4.71 17.01
CA ALA A 94 2.90 4.97 17.60
C ALA A 94 2.08 3.68 17.78
N ILE A 95 2.10 2.77 16.79
CA ILE A 95 1.46 1.45 16.91
C ILE A 95 2.06 0.66 18.08
N ALA A 96 3.39 0.62 18.22
CA ALA A 96 4.05 -0.06 19.33
C ALA A 96 3.65 0.54 20.69
N ILE A 97 3.54 1.86 20.79
CA ILE A 97 3.03 2.56 21.98
C ILE A 97 1.58 2.14 22.26
N MET A 98 0.69 2.18 21.27
CA MET A 98 -0.71 1.79 21.46
C MET A 98 -0.87 0.32 21.86
N GLN A 99 -0.04 -0.58 21.37
CA GLN A 99 -0.02 -1.98 21.82
C GLN A 99 0.35 -2.09 23.32
N LEU A 100 1.24 -1.24 23.83
CA LEU A 100 1.55 -1.18 25.26
C LEU A 100 0.38 -0.61 26.07
N VAL A 101 -0.37 0.35 25.51
CA VAL A 101 -1.61 0.88 26.12
C VAL A 101 -2.67 -0.20 26.22
N GLU A 102 -2.92 -0.96 25.15
CA GLU A 102 -3.87 -2.08 25.15
C GLU A 102 -3.50 -3.17 26.18
N GLN A 103 -2.19 -3.37 26.40
CA GLN A 103 -1.68 -4.29 27.43
C GLN A 103 -1.74 -3.72 28.86
N GLY A 104 -2.17 -2.47 29.04
CA GLY A 104 -2.19 -1.78 30.33
C GLY A 104 -0.80 -1.48 30.90
N LYS A 105 0.25 -1.53 30.08
CA LYS A 105 1.63 -1.28 30.50
C LYS A 105 1.97 0.19 30.58
N ILE A 106 1.32 1.00 29.74
CA ILE A 106 1.43 2.46 29.76
C ILE A 106 0.05 3.10 29.65
N ASN A 107 -0.10 4.32 30.17
CA ASN A 107 -1.26 5.18 29.90
C ASN A 107 -0.78 6.43 29.17
N LEU A 108 -1.53 6.87 28.15
CA LEU A 108 -1.17 8.03 27.33
C LEU A 108 -1.18 9.35 28.13
N GLU A 109 -1.96 9.39 29.20
CA GLU A 109 -2.09 10.55 30.08
C GLU A 109 -1.07 10.53 31.23
N ASP A 110 -0.24 9.49 31.33
CA ASP A 110 0.80 9.45 32.34
C ASP A 110 1.89 10.51 32.01
N PRO A 111 2.40 11.22 33.04
CA PRO A 111 3.55 12.08 32.86
C PRO A 111 4.77 11.25 32.43
N ILE A 112 5.62 11.81 31.57
CA ILE A 112 6.80 11.11 31.03
C ILE A 112 7.80 10.75 32.14
N GLU A 113 7.85 11.55 33.21
CA GLU A 113 8.64 11.33 34.43
C GLU A 113 8.35 9.99 35.09
N LYS A 114 7.14 9.44 34.91
CA LYS A 114 6.79 8.10 35.40
C LYS A 114 7.67 7.01 34.78
N TYR A 115 8.07 7.20 33.52
CA TYR A 115 8.84 6.22 32.74
C TYR A 115 10.31 6.60 32.61
N ILE A 116 10.62 7.90 32.69
CA ILE A 116 11.97 8.46 32.61
C ILE A 116 12.15 9.42 33.79
N PRO A 117 12.45 8.92 35.00
CA PRO A 117 12.49 9.74 36.21
C PRO A 117 13.47 10.92 36.15
N ASP A 118 14.61 10.75 35.47
CA ASP A 118 15.68 11.75 35.41
C ASP A 118 15.52 12.77 34.27
N ILE A 119 14.38 12.78 33.56
CA ILE A 119 14.16 13.65 32.39
C ILE A 119 14.22 15.14 32.74
N GLN A 120 13.96 15.50 34.00
CA GLN A 120 14.03 16.87 34.50
C GLN A 120 15.47 17.42 34.62
N HIS A 121 16.49 16.57 34.45
CA HIS A 121 17.90 16.94 34.52
C HIS A 121 18.62 16.85 33.17
N MET A 122 17.89 16.60 32.07
CA MET A 122 18.44 16.69 30.72
C MET A 122 18.31 18.12 30.20
N ASP A 123 19.42 18.86 30.25
CA ASP A 123 19.62 20.15 29.55
C ASP A 123 19.72 19.96 28.02
#